data_AF-A0AAD4L9D6-F1
#
_entry.id   AF-A0AAD4L9D6-F1
#
_cell.length_a   1.000
_cell.length_b   1.000
_cell.length_c   1.000
_cell.angle_alpha   90.00
_cell.angle_beta   90.00
_cell.angle_gamma   90.00
#
_symmetry.space_group_name_H-M   'P 1'
#
loop_
_entity.id
_entity.type
_entity.pdbx_description
1 polymer ?
#
loop_
_entity_poly.entity_id
_entity_poly.type
_entity_poly.pdbx_seq_one_letter_code
_entity_poly.pdbx_strand_id
1 'polypeptide(L)' 'QKGITTAGQITTYAALQLDCQYCTHIFSILIIRDYAQLIQWDLSGAIVTAPIYY' A
#
# COMPACT_ATOMS: atom_id res chain seq x y z
N GLN A 1 8.47 -0.44 18.28
CA GLN A 1 9.33 -0.01 17.16
C GLN A 1 9.53 -1.15 16.15
N LYS A 2 8.43 -1.62 15.52
CA LYS A 2 8.43 -2.79 14.61
C LYS A 2 7.58 -2.56 13.35
N GLY A 3 6.60 -1.65 13.42
CA GLY A 3 5.74 -1.30 12.28
C GLY A 3 6.41 -0.47 11.19
N ILE A 4 7.37 0.41 11.56
CA ILE A 4 8.07 1.29 10.60
C ILE A 4 8.92 0.46 9.61
N THR A 5 9.57 -0.59 10.10
CA THR A 5 10.39 -1.50 9.27
C THR A 5 9.53 -2.31 8.31
N THR A 6 8.37 -2.80 8.74
CA THR A 6 7.45 -3.57 7.89
C THR A 6 6.83 -2.69 6.81
N ALA A 7 6.42 -1.46 7.14
CA ALA A 7 5.90 -0.51 6.16
C ALA A 7 6.95 -0.14 5.10
N GLY A 8 8.21 0.06 5.52
CA GLY A 8 9.32 0.32 4.60
C GLY A 8 9.55 -0.84 3.62
N GLN A 9 9.54 -2.08 4.11
CA GLN A 9 9.70 -3.27 3.25
C GLN A 9 8.56 -3.39 2.24
N ILE A 10 7.30 -3.21 2.66
CA ILE A 10 6.13 -3.26 1.77
C ILE A 10 6.24 -2.18 0.69
N THR A 11 6.67 -0.97 1.07
CA THR A 11 6.87 0.14 0.14
C THR A 11 7.93 -0.19 -0.90
N THR A 12 9.05 -0.79 -0.50
CA THR A 12 10.11 -1.19 -1.44
C THR A 12 9.62 -2.24 -2.44
N TYR A 13 8.87 -3.25 -1.99
CA TYR A 13 8.30 -4.24 -2.91
C TYR A 13 7.28 -3.62 -3.88
N ALA A 14 6.39 -2.76 -3.39
CA ALA A 14 5.43 -2.06 -4.22
C ALA A 14 6.13 -1.18 -5.28
N ALA A 15 7.18 -0.43 -4.88
CA ALA A 15 7.94 0.42 -5.79
C ALA A 15 8.68 -0.39 -6.87
N LEU A 16 9.31 -1.51 -6.52
CA LEU A 16 9.95 -2.41 -7.48
C LEU A 16 8.93 -2.97 -8.49
N GLN A 17 7.72 -3.30 -8.02
CA GLN A 17 6.66 -3.79 -8.88
C GLN A 17 6.11 -2.69 -9.82
N LEU A 18 6.11 -1.44 -9.35
CA LEU A 18 5.72 -0.26 -10.12
C LEU A 18 6.71 0.00 -11.27
N ASP A 19 8.01 -0.12 -10.98
CA ASP A 19 9.10 0.04 -11.95
C ASP A 19 9.12 -1.08 -13.00
N CYS A 20 8.80 -2.32 -12.61
CA CYS A 20 8.76 -3.46 -13.53
C CYS A 20 7.53 -3.49 -14.46
N GLN A 21 6.39 -2.90 -14.08
CA GLN A 21 5.14 -3.05 -14.84
C GLN A 21 4.77 -1.83 -15.71
N TYR A 22 5.55 -0.73 -15.70
CA TYR A 22 5.17 0.56 -16.30
C TYR A 22 3.77 1.03 -15.86
N CYS A 23 3.27 0.55 -14.72
CA CYS A 23 2.00 0.95 -14.16
C CYS A 23 2.22 2.24 -13.38
N THR A 24 1.51 3.31 -13.74
CA THR A 24 1.63 4.60 -13.04
C THR A 24 1.13 4.53 -11.59
N HIS A 25 0.27 3.55 -11.27
CA HIS A 25 -0.31 3.36 -9.95
C HIS A 25 -0.50 1.86 -9.63
N ILE A 26 -0.25 1.47 -8.38
CA ILE A 26 -0.54 0.13 -7.86
C ILE A 26 -1.54 0.24 -6.72
N PHE A 27 -2.51 -0.66 -6.66
CA PHE A 27 -3.49 -0.71 -5.57
C PHE A 27 -3.27 -1.93 -4.70
N SER A 28 -3.46 -1.78 -3.38
CA SER A 28 -3.47 -2.85 -2.39
C SER A 28 -4.64 -2.67 -1.44
N ILE A 29 -5.17 -3.75 -0.89
CA ILE A 29 -6.22 -3.69 0.13
C ILE A 29 -5.64 -4.21 1.44
N LEU A 30 -5.67 -3.37 2.47
CA LEU A 30 -5.34 -3.74 3.83
C LEU A 30 -6.63 -4.19 4.53
N ILE A 31 -6.71 -5.48 4.85
CA ILE A 31 -7.85 -6.08 5.53
C ILE A 31 -7.51 -6.23 7.01
N ILE A 32 -8.26 -5.56 7.89
CA ILE A 32 -8.10 -5.61 9.34
C ILE A 32 -9.45 -5.95 9.94
N ARG A 33 -9.64 -7.23 10.29
CA ARG A 33 -10.83 -7.80 10.96
C ARG A 33 -12.17 -7.26 10.46
N ASP A 34 -12.56 -6.08 10.92
CA ASP A 34 -13.86 -5.44 10.78
C ASP A 34 -13.88 -4.32 9.72
N TYR A 35 -12.74 -4.03 9.09
CA TYR A 35 -12.65 -3.02 8.03
C TYR A 35 -11.56 -3.32 7.00
N ALA A 36 -11.76 -2.76 5.81
CA ALA A 36 -10.78 -2.74 4.73
C ALA A 36 -10.32 -1.31 4.45
N GLN A 37 -9.07 -1.13 4.07
CA GLN A 37 -8.54 0.14 3.56
C GLN A 37 -7.90 -0.08 2.20
N LEU A 38 -8.31 0.73 1.21
CA LEU A 38 -7.62 0.78 -0.07
C LEU A 38 -6.37 1.64 0.07
N ILE A 39 -5.25 1.10 -0.36
CA ILE A 39 -3.94 1.76 -0.43
C ILE A 39 -3.60 1.92 -1.90
N GLN A 40 -3.42 3.16 -2.35
CA GLN A 40 -2.87 3.49 -3.65
C GLN A 40 -1.40 3.85 -3.49
N TRP A 41 -0.54 3.12 -4.19
CA TRP A 41 0.89 3.40 -4.30
C TRP A 41 1.15 4.19 -5.57
N ASP A 42 1.86 5.30 -5.40
CA ASP A 42 2.42 6.14 -6.45
C ASP A 42 3.93 6.33 -6.17
N LEU A 43 4.68 6.86 -7.13
CA LEU A 43 6.10 7.17 -7.01
C LEU A 43 6.40 8.12 -5.82
N SER A 44 5.43 8.92 -5.38
CA SER A 44 5.55 9.79 -4.20
C SER A 44 5.29 9.10 -2.87
N GLY A 45 4.73 7.88 -2.84
CA GLY A 45 4.39 7.15 -1.62
C GLY A 45 3.03 6.45 -1.66
N ALA A 46 2.45 6.21 -0.48
CA ALA A 46 1.15 5.53 -0.34
C ALA A 46 0.06 6.50 0.12
N ILE A 47 -1.05 6.56 -0.62
CA ILE A 47 -2.29 7.21 -0.22
C ILE A 47 -3.23 6.14 0.34
N VAL A 48 -3.67 6.30 1.58
CA VAL A 48 -4.57 5.35 2.26
C VAL A 48 -5.96 5.98 2.37
N THR A 49 -6.97 5.25 1.92
CA THR A 49 -8.38 5.67 2.01
C THR A 49 -8.96 5.47 3.41
N ALA A 50 -10.11 6.10 3.66
CA ALA A 50 -10.86 5.88 4.90
C ALA A 50 -11.29 4.40 5.03
N PRO A 51 -11.44 3.88 6.28
CA PRO A 51 -11.91 2.52 6.51
C PRO A 51 -13.27 2.25 5.88
N ILE A 52 -13.37 1.13 5.17
CA ILE A 52 -14.62 0.56 4.68
C ILE A 52 -15.00 -0.56 5.64
N TYR A 53 -16.02 -0.33 6.46
CA TYR A 53 -16.56 -1.32 7.39
C TYR A 53 -17.46 -2.32 6.65
N TYR A 54 -17.34 -3.61 6.97
CA TYR A 54 -18.11 -4.69 6.36
C TYR A 54 -18.55 -5.73 7.40
#